data_AF-A0A382GF89-F1
#
_entry.id   AF-A0A382GF89-F1
#
_cell.length_a   1.000
_cell.length_b   1.000
_cell.length_c   1.000
_cell.angle_alpha   90.00
_cell.angle_beta   90.00
_cell.angle_gamma   90.00
#
_symmetry.space_group_name_H-M   'P 1'
#
loop_
_entity.id
_entity.type
_entity.pdbx_description
1 polymer ?
#
loop_
_entity_poly.entity_id
_entity_poly.type
_entity_poly.pdbx_seq_one_letter_code
_entity_poly.pdbx_strand_id
1 'polypeptide(L)'
;NGQAQWLREQGYSDREIGSHAGIRDTSELLAIQPDGVRLTHLNAGGRRYSEATGSNGDPTLASAEIGHVMLEMKIDAALRQIYMLRSNSQ
;
A
#
# COMPACT_ATOMS: atom_id res chain seq x y z
N ASN A 1 5.76 0.72 -9.80
CA ASN A 1 4.68 1.74 -9.75
C ASN A 1 5.06 2.98 -8.94
N GLY A 2 6.03 2.93 -8.01
CA GLY A 2 6.56 4.12 -7.31
C GLY A 2 5.97 4.39 -5.91
N GLN A 3 5.03 3.57 -5.46
CA GLN A 3 4.26 3.78 -4.23
C GLN A 3 5.10 3.96 -2.96
N ALA A 4 6.13 3.12 -2.78
CA ALA A 4 7.02 3.23 -1.61
C ALA A 4 7.82 4.55 -1.61
N GLN A 5 8.22 5.02 -2.80
CA GLN A 5 8.91 6.31 -2.91
C GLN A 5 7.96 7.45 -2.55
N TRP A 6 6.73 7.45 -3.08
CA TRP A 6 5.73 8.46 -2.75
C TRP A 6 5.46 8.53 -1.24
N LEU A 7 5.36 7.38 -0.56
CA LEU A 7 5.20 7.35 0.90
C LEU A 7 6.40 7.95 1.64
N ARG A 8 7.63 7.73 1.17
CA ARG A 8 8.81 8.41 1.74
C ARG A 8 8.74 9.93 1.56
N GLU A 9 8.27 10.38 0.41
CA GLU A 9 8.07 11.80 0.13
C GLU A 9 6.97 12.43 1.03
N GLN A 10 6.01 11.63 1.48
CA GLN A 10 5.03 12.03 2.52
C GLN A 10 5.58 11.98 3.94
N GLY A 11 6.83 11.54 4.15
CA GLY A 11 7.49 11.51 5.44
C GLY A 11 7.42 10.18 6.20
N TYR A 12 6.86 9.12 5.61
CA TYR A 12 6.87 7.79 6.23
C TYR A 12 8.26 7.13 6.13
N SER A 13 8.71 6.52 7.21
CA SER A 13 9.95 5.74 7.25
C SER A 13 9.80 4.38 6.58
N ASP A 14 10.91 3.78 6.12
CA ASP A 14 10.89 2.42 5.54
C ASP A 14 10.32 1.37 6.52
N ARG A 15 10.48 1.59 7.83
CA ARG A 15 9.92 0.71 8.87
C ARG A 15 8.40 0.80 8.93
N GLU A 16 7.83 1.99 8.77
CA GLU A 16 6.38 2.21 8.75
C GLU A 16 5.77 1.72 7.43
N ILE A 17 6.44 1.96 6.31
CA ILE A 17 5.98 1.51 4.99
C ILE A 17 5.92 -0.02 4.95
N GLY A 18 7.01 -0.68 5.38
CA GLY A 18 7.14 -2.12 5.36
C GLY A 18 7.01 -2.74 3.96
N SER A 19 6.79 -4.05 3.92
CA SER A 19 6.77 -4.84 2.69
C SER A 19 5.48 -5.60 2.43
N HIS A 20 4.65 -5.86 3.45
CA HIS A 20 3.46 -6.70 3.34
C HIS A 20 2.39 -6.35 4.35
N ALA A 21 1.13 -6.20 3.92
CA ALA A 21 0.00 -5.83 4.78
C ALA A 21 0.28 -4.57 5.64
N GLY A 22 1.10 -3.66 5.11
CA GLY A 22 1.42 -2.36 5.70
C GLY A 22 0.52 -1.25 5.17
N ILE A 23 1.04 -0.02 5.13
CA ILE A 23 0.30 1.18 4.69
C ILE A 23 -0.34 0.98 3.32
N ARG A 24 0.43 0.53 2.32
CA ARG A 24 -0.04 0.42 0.93
C ARG A 24 -1.23 -0.52 0.78
N ASP A 25 -1.04 -1.78 1.20
CA ASP A 25 -2.01 -2.86 0.96
C ASP A 25 -3.31 -2.59 1.72
N THR A 26 -3.19 -2.11 2.98
CA THR A 26 -4.35 -1.78 3.81
C THR A 26 -5.09 -0.55 3.27
N SER A 27 -4.37 0.47 2.81
CA SER A 27 -4.96 1.69 2.24
C SER A 27 -5.75 1.38 0.97
N GLU A 28 -5.19 0.57 0.06
CA GLU A 28 -5.89 0.16 -1.16
C GLU A 28 -7.16 -0.63 -0.87
N LEU A 29 -7.14 -1.50 0.15
CA LEU A 29 -8.34 -2.22 0.58
C LEU A 29 -9.37 -1.26 1.20
N LEU A 30 -8.94 -0.29 2.02
CA LEU A 30 -9.82 0.75 2.58
C LEU A 30 -10.48 1.60 1.49
N ALA A 31 -9.80 1.88 0.38
CA ALA A 31 -10.34 2.70 -0.71
C ALA A 31 -11.43 1.98 -1.54
N ILE A 32 -11.38 0.65 -1.64
CA ILE A 32 -12.31 -0.14 -2.47
C ILE A 32 -13.37 -0.86 -1.64
N GLN A 33 -12.98 -1.39 -0.49
CA GLN A 33 -13.84 -2.18 0.40
C GLN A 33 -13.49 -1.87 1.86
N PRO A 34 -13.95 -0.73 2.41
CA PRO A 34 -13.68 -0.32 3.79
C PRO A 34 -14.01 -1.42 4.81
N ASP A 35 -15.16 -2.08 4.65
CA ASP A 35 -15.65 -3.15 5.53
C ASP A 35 -14.78 -4.42 5.46
N GLY A 36 -13.87 -4.51 4.50
CA GLY A 36 -12.86 -5.57 4.39
C GLY A 36 -11.71 -5.43 5.40
N VAL A 37 -11.59 -4.28 6.07
CA VAL A 37 -10.54 -3.99 7.06
C VAL A 37 -11.14 -3.87 8.45
N ARG A 38 -10.70 -4.74 9.37
CA ARG A 38 -11.05 -4.65 10.79
C ARG A 38 -10.18 -3.59 11.47
N LEU A 39 -10.57 -2.32 11.37
CA LEU A 39 -9.81 -1.17 11.89
C LEU A 39 -9.41 -1.34 13.37
N THR A 40 -10.31 -1.89 14.19
CA THR A 40 -10.06 -2.12 15.62
C THR A 40 -9.01 -3.20 15.92
N HIS A 41 -8.64 -4.00 14.92
CA HIS A 41 -7.64 -5.08 15.04
C HIS A 41 -6.31 -4.73 14.35
N LEU A 42 -6.18 -3.53 13.77
CA LEU A 42 -4.91 -3.07 13.24
C LEU A 42 -3.94 -2.82 14.38
N ASN A 43 -2.69 -3.23 14.20
CA ASN A 43 -1.61 -2.91 15.13
C ASN A 43 -0.44 -2.31 14.37
N ALA A 44 0.17 -1.29 14.97
CA ALA A 44 1.45 -0.81 14.50
C ALA A 44 2.41 -1.96 14.74
N GLY A 45 2.99 -2.54 13.67
CA GLY A 45 3.92 -3.67 13.75
C GLY A 45 4.92 -3.45 14.90
N GLY A 46 4.60 -4.05 16.05
CA GLY A 46 5.11 -3.58 17.33
C GLY A 46 6.59 -3.89 17.47
N ARG A 47 7.29 -3.19 18.36
CA ARG A 47 8.68 -3.52 18.76
C ARG A 47 8.79 -4.94 19.33
N ARG A 48 7.66 -5.58 19.66
CA ARG A 48 7.56 -6.99 20.00
C ARG A 48 7.04 -7.76 18.79
N TYR A 49 7.98 -8.34 18.05
CA TYR A 49 7.80 -9.45 17.10
C TYR A 49 7.12 -10.72 17.72
N SER A 50 6.44 -10.62 18.87
CA SER A 50 5.96 -11.78 19.63
C SER A 50 4.59 -12.29 19.21
N GLU A 51 3.81 -11.51 18.46
CA GLU A 51 2.60 -12.00 17.78
C GLU A 51 2.81 -11.77 16.28
N ALA A 52 3.12 -12.84 15.54
CA ALA A 52 3.27 -12.78 14.11
C ALA A 52 1.88 -12.58 13.46
N THR A 53 1.40 -11.34 13.46
CA THR A 53 0.12 -10.94 12.82
C THR A 53 0.16 -11.10 11.30
N GLY A 54 1.34 -11.41 10.75
CA GLY A 54 1.59 -11.55 9.32
C GLY A 54 1.93 -10.23 8.63
N SER A 55 1.73 -9.08 9.28
CA SER A 55 2.04 -7.76 8.70
C SER A 55 3.51 -7.36 8.88
N ASN A 56 4.07 -6.75 7.84
CA ASN A 56 5.35 -6.07 7.83
C ASN A 56 5.13 -4.60 7.45
N GLY A 57 5.35 -3.71 8.42
CA GLY A 57 5.02 -2.28 8.33
C GLY A 57 4.05 -1.87 9.43
N ASP A 58 3.54 -0.65 9.31
CA ASP A 58 2.52 -0.09 10.19
C ASP A 58 1.20 0.11 9.44
N PRO A 59 0.27 -0.85 9.47
CA PRO A 59 -1.03 -0.70 8.83
C PRO A 59 -1.95 0.31 9.54
N THR A 60 -1.63 0.77 10.76
CA THR A 60 -2.45 1.77 11.47
C THR A 60 -2.35 3.16 10.86
N LEU A 61 -1.34 3.39 10.02
CA LEU A 61 -1.15 4.62 9.25
C LEU A 61 -1.85 4.59 7.88
N ALA A 62 -2.60 3.53 7.58
CA ALA A 62 -3.34 3.40 6.34
C ALA A 62 -4.60 4.27 6.33
N SER A 63 -4.99 4.74 5.14
CA SER A 63 -6.24 5.49 4.95
C SER A 63 -6.81 5.28 3.55
N ALA A 64 -8.10 5.57 3.35
CA ALA A 64 -8.71 5.47 2.03
C ALA A 64 -8.12 6.49 1.05
N GLU A 65 -7.74 7.68 1.52
CA GLU A 65 -7.12 8.74 0.73
C GLU A 65 -5.75 8.30 0.16
N ILE A 66 -4.91 7.69 1.01
CA ILE A 66 -3.67 7.06 0.54
C ILE A 66 -4.01 5.97 -0.48
N GLY A 67 -5.06 5.18 -0.22
CA GLY A 67 -5.49 4.08 -1.09
C GLY A 67 -5.85 4.53 -2.51
N HIS A 68 -6.58 5.64 -2.64
CA HIS A 68 -6.92 6.21 -3.94
C HIS A 68 -5.66 6.61 -4.72
N VAL A 69 -4.71 7.29 -4.08
CA VAL A 69 -3.42 7.65 -4.72
C VAL A 69 -2.65 6.40 -5.14
N MET A 70 -2.58 5.40 -4.25
CA MET A 70 -1.88 4.14 -4.53
C MET A 70 -2.46 3.42 -5.75
N LEU A 71 -3.80 3.33 -5.83
CA LEU A 71 -4.50 2.69 -6.94
C LEU A 71 -4.27 3.43 -8.26
N GLU A 72 -4.34 4.76 -8.26
CA GLU A 72 -4.05 5.58 -9.44
C GLU A 72 -2.63 5.31 -9.97
N MET A 73 -1.62 5.33 -9.09
CA MET A 73 -0.24 5.01 -9.47
C MET A 73 -0.07 3.60 -10.06
N LYS A 74 -0.84 2.62 -9.55
CA LYS A 74 -0.84 1.24 -10.08
C LYS A 74 -1.49 1.17 -11.46
N ILE A 75 -2.65 1.80 -11.62
CA ILE A 75 -3.40 1.84 -12.88
C ILE A 75 -2.56 2.52 -13.96
N ASP A 76 -1.97 3.68 -13.67
CA ASP A 76 -1.11 4.41 -14.61
C ASP A 76 0.14 3.64 -15.02
N ALA A 77 0.77 2.93 -14.07
CA ALA A 77 1.90 2.07 -14.38
C ALA A 77 1.48 0.90 -15.28
N ALA A 78 0.33 0.27 -15.00
CA ALA A 78 -0.20 -0.83 -15.78
C ALA A 78 -0.58 -0.40 -17.20
N LEU A 79 -1.29 0.72 -17.35
CA LEU A 79 -1.66 1.27 -18.67
C LEU A 79 -0.42 1.59 -19.51
N ARG A 80 0.59 2.26 -18.92
CA ARG A 80 1.87 2.50 -19.61
C ARG A 80 2.51 1.21 -20.09
N GLN A 81 2.56 0.18 -19.24
CA GLN A 81 3.12 -1.12 -19.61
C GLN A 81 2.33 -1.77 -20.75
N ILE A 82 0.99 -1.77 -20.68
CA ILE A 82 0.11 -2.31 -21.71
C ILE A 82 0.33 -1.59 -23.05
N TYR A 83 0.41 -0.27 -23.05
CA TYR A 83 0.63 0.50 -24.28
C TYR A 83 2.00 0.22 -24.90
N MET A 84 3.07 0.15 -24.10
CA MET A 84 4.40 -0.22 -24.59
C MET A 84 4.42 -1.61 -25.23
N LEU A 85 3.75 -2.59 -24.62
CA LEU A 85 3.69 -3.94 -25.16
C LEU A 85 2.88 -4.00 -26.46
N ARG A 86 1.79 -3.23 -26.56
CA ARG A 86 0.98 -3.14 -27.77
C ARG A 86 1.71 -2.43 -28.92
N SER A 87 2.44 -1.35 -28.63
CA SER A 87 3.21 -0.61 -29.64
C SER A 87 4.40 -1.39 -30.16
N ASN A 88 5.05 -2.21 -29.33
CA ASN A 88 6.19 -3.03 -29.71
C ASN A 88 5.79 -4.33 -30.44
N SER A 89 4.49 -4.62 -30.52
CA SER A 89 3.93 -5.79 -31.22
C SER A 89 3.40 -5.44 -32.62
N GLN A 90 3.56 -4.19 -33.06
CA GLN A 90 3.27 -3.73 -34.43
C GLN A 90 4.58 -3.41 -35.16
#